data_AF-A0A538GWM8-F1
#
_entry.id   AF-A0A538GWM8-F1
#
_cell.length_a   1.000
_cell.length_b   1.000
_cell.length_c   1.000
_cell.angle_alpha   90.00
_cell.angle_beta   90.00
_cell.angle_gamma   90.00
#
_symmetry.space_group_name_H-M   'P 1'
#
loop_
_entity.id
_entity.type
_entity.pdbx_description
1 polymer ?
#
loop_
_entity_poly.entity_id
_entity_poly.type
_entity_poly.pdbx_seq_one_letter_code
_entity_poly.pdbx_strand_id
1 'polypeptide(L)'
;MSAGGKCGESRTNNSSLVEAMLAEYGTLRQESLEAVGHRMTVMSFTFAAVGVIIGGLLTRKVSDAVAGLIAVLFVPQVSKAALLIWLGEYERSQRAGKWLAELEQRVNRALGADALAWETTLLAARRTTDMEAAGSSRTPVHMGYPYVSVVALLVGAGYTATALGTYLLFAEARRRWGTDVAAATAAGIAVAASIVELAFIRFFLNRWKACRSGN
;
A
#
# COMPACT_ATOMS: atom_id res chain seq x y z
N MET A 1 54.83 18.82 29.58
CA MET A 1 53.74 19.35 28.70
C MET A 1 53.36 18.23 27.74
N SER A 2 52.21 17.60 28.00
CA SER A 2 51.73 16.42 27.27
C SER A 2 50.89 16.87 26.06
N ALA A 3 51.38 16.60 24.86
CA ALA A 3 50.69 16.86 23.59
C ALA A 3 50.37 15.55 22.82
N GLY A 4 50.31 14.40 23.52
CA GLY A 4 50.09 13.08 22.92
C GLY A 4 48.63 12.59 22.89
N GLY A 5 47.69 13.26 23.57
CA GLY A 5 46.34 12.73 23.80
C GLY A 5 45.34 12.90 22.65
N LYS A 6 45.44 13.97 21.87
CA LYS A 6 44.36 14.38 20.94
C LYS A 6 44.19 13.48 19.69
N CYS A 7 45.23 12.76 19.29
CA CYS A 7 45.20 11.93 18.07
C CYS A 7 44.55 10.55 18.29
N GLY A 8 44.64 10.01 19.52
CA GLY A 8 44.00 8.74 19.90
C GLY A 8 42.51 8.90 20.16
N GLU A 9 42.12 9.99 20.83
CA GLU A 9 40.74 10.27 21.24
C GLU A 9 39.79 10.55 20.06
N SER A 10 40.33 11.14 18.97
CA SER A 10 39.57 11.40 17.74
C SER A 10 39.25 10.11 16.94
N ARG A 11 40.17 9.13 16.91
CA ARG A 11 39.92 7.85 16.23
C ARG A 11 38.90 6.98 16.96
N THR A 12 38.98 6.93 18.28
CA THR A 12 38.02 6.15 19.09
C THR A 12 36.60 6.71 18.98
N ASN A 13 36.46 8.03 18.93
CA ASN A 13 35.15 8.69 18.81
C ASN A 13 34.51 8.45 17.43
N ASN A 14 35.29 8.50 16.35
CA ASN A 14 34.81 8.15 15.01
C ASN A 14 34.43 6.66 14.89
N SER A 15 35.17 5.76 15.54
CA SER A 15 34.85 4.34 15.56
C SER A 15 33.51 4.07 16.26
N SER A 16 33.29 4.67 17.44
CA SER A 16 32.01 4.52 18.17
C SER A 16 30.84 5.15 17.44
N LEU A 17 31.05 6.25 16.72
CA LEU A 17 30.02 6.92 15.92
C LEU A 17 29.62 6.07 14.70
N VAL A 18 30.59 5.50 14.00
CA VAL A 18 30.31 4.59 12.88
C VAL A 18 29.61 3.32 13.37
N GLU A 19 30.03 2.77 14.51
CA GLU A 19 29.36 1.61 15.11
C GLU A 19 27.90 1.90 15.47
N ALA A 20 27.62 3.07 16.06
CA ALA A 20 26.24 3.51 16.33
C ALA A 20 25.42 3.66 15.03
N MET A 21 26.01 4.24 13.98
CA MET A 21 25.35 4.36 12.67
C MET A 21 25.08 3.00 12.03
N LEU A 22 25.98 2.02 12.18
CA LEU A 22 25.77 0.66 11.67
C LEU A 22 24.66 -0.08 12.44
N ALA A 23 24.54 0.15 13.75
CA ALA A 23 23.44 -0.38 14.56
C ALA A 23 22.08 0.21 14.13
N GLU A 24 22.03 1.53 13.88
CA GLU A 24 20.84 2.19 13.34
C GLU A 24 20.50 1.67 11.93
N TYR A 25 21.51 1.49 11.08
CA TYR A 25 21.36 0.92 9.73
C TYR A 25 20.70 -0.46 9.76
N GLY A 26 21.18 -1.35 10.64
CA GLY A 26 20.60 -2.68 10.83
C GLY A 26 19.13 -2.62 11.25
N THR A 27 18.80 -1.70 12.17
CA THR A 27 17.43 -1.51 12.68
C THR A 27 16.48 -1.03 11.58
N LEU A 28 16.89 -0.03 10.79
CA LEU A 28 16.07 0.53 9.70
C LEU A 28 15.88 -0.47 8.55
N ARG A 29 16.93 -1.23 8.23
CA ARG A 29 16.86 -2.30 7.23
C ARG A 29 15.85 -3.36 7.66
N GLN A 30 15.87 -3.74 8.94
CA GLN A 30 14.92 -4.69 9.50
C GLN A 30 13.49 -4.13 9.47
N GLU A 31 13.27 -2.87 9.86
CA GLU A 31 11.95 -2.22 9.76
C GLU A 31 11.40 -2.24 8.32
N SER A 32 12.25 -1.99 7.33
CA SER A 32 11.87 -2.04 5.90
C SER A 32 11.47 -3.46 5.47
N LEU A 33 12.25 -4.48 5.86
CA LEU A 33 11.95 -5.88 5.57
C LEU A 33 10.65 -6.36 6.25
N GLU A 34 10.44 -5.96 7.50
CA GLU A 34 9.20 -6.25 8.24
C GLU A 34 7.99 -5.60 7.59
N ALA A 35 8.09 -4.34 7.17
CA ALA A 35 7.03 -3.66 6.43
C ALA A 35 6.68 -4.37 5.12
N VAL A 36 7.67 -4.87 4.39
CA VAL A 36 7.44 -5.70 3.18
C VAL A 36 6.72 -7.00 3.53
N GLY A 37 7.12 -7.69 4.60
CA GLY A 37 6.44 -8.91 5.07
C GLY A 37 5.00 -8.66 5.52
N HIS A 38 4.74 -7.55 6.21
CA HIS A 38 3.40 -7.15 6.62
C HIS A 38 2.48 -6.91 5.42
N ARG A 39 2.97 -6.31 4.33
CA ARG A 39 2.18 -6.15 3.10
C ARG A 39 1.72 -7.48 2.51
N MET A 40 2.62 -8.47 2.44
CA MET A 40 2.28 -9.81 1.93
C MET A 40 1.24 -10.50 2.83
N THR A 41 1.37 -10.32 4.14
CA THR A 41 0.44 -10.84 5.14
C THR A 41 -0.95 -10.22 4.98
N VAL A 42 -1.04 -8.89 4.86
CA VAL A 42 -2.30 -8.15 4.62
C VAL A 42 -2.98 -8.64 3.34
N MET A 43 -2.23 -8.82 2.25
CA MET A 43 -2.78 -9.35 1.00
C MET A 43 -3.30 -10.78 1.16
N SER A 44 -2.57 -11.64 1.85
CA SER A 44 -2.97 -13.04 2.08
C SER A 44 -4.26 -13.12 2.89
N PHE A 45 -4.38 -12.33 3.97
CA PHE A 45 -5.62 -12.24 4.75
C PHE A 45 -6.77 -11.70 3.93
N THR A 46 -6.52 -10.70 3.08
CA THR A 46 -7.56 -10.11 2.22
C THR A 46 -8.07 -11.13 1.21
N PHE A 47 -7.19 -11.87 0.53
CA PHE A 47 -7.59 -12.92 -0.39
C PHE A 47 -8.29 -14.07 0.31
N ALA A 48 -7.85 -14.46 1.50
CA ALA A 48 -8.54 -15.46 2.31
C ALA A 48 -9.96 -15.00 2.68
N ALA A 49 -10.11 -13.76 3.15
CA ALA A 49 -11.41 -13.19 3.51
C ALA A 49 -12.35 -13.11 2.31
N VAL A 50 -11.87 -12.57 1.18
CA VAL A 50 -12.63 -12.50 -0.07
C VAL A 50 -12.97 -13.90 -0.59
N GLY A 51 -12.02 -14.83 -0.53
CA GLY A 51 -12.22 -16.23 -0.92
C GLY A 51 -13.27 -16.94 -0.09
N VAL A 52 -13.29 -16.74 1.23
CA VAL A 52 -14.33 -17.27 2.13
C VAL A 52 -15.69 -16.66 1.79
N ILE A 53 -15.77 -15.35 1.54
CA ILE A 53 -17.03 -14.71 1.16
C ILE A 53 -17.53 -15.26 -0.18
N ILE A 54 -16.68 -15.32 -1.21
CA ILE A 54 -17.06 -15.87 -2.52
C ILE A 54 -17.45 -17.34 -2.42
N GLY A 55 -16.66 -18.15 -1.71
CA GLY A 55 -16.95 -19.57 -1.49
C GLY A 55 -18.30 -19.77 -0.80
N GLY A 56 -18.56 -19.03 0.28
CA GLY A 56 -19.85 -19.04 0.98
C GLY A 56 -21.02 -18.58 0.12
N LEU A 57 -20.80 -17.61 -0.78
CA LEU A 57 -21.79 -17.15 -1.75
C LEU A 57 -22.09 -18.19 -2.85
N LEU A 58 -21.12 -19.03 -3.22
CA LEU A 58 -21.28 -20.08 -4.23
C LEU A 58 -21.94 -21.34 -3.66
N THR A 59 -21.67 -21.70 -2.41
CA THR A 59 -22.25 -22.88 -1.75
C THR A 59 -23.55 -22.56 -1.00
N ARG A 60 -24.20 -21.43 -1.34
CA ARG A 60 -25.25 -20.85 -0.52
C ARG A 60 -26.54 -21.68 -0.49
N LYS A 61 -27.11 -21.82 0.70
CA LYS A 61 -28.54 -22.12 0.93
C LYS A 61 -29.36 -20.87 1.29
N VAL A 62 -28.72 -19.69 1.27
CA VAL A 62 -29.35 -18.40 1.61
C VAL A 62 -30.00 -17.78 0.38
N SER A 63 -30.98 -16.89 0.59
CA SER A 63 -31.66 -16.18 -0.49
C SER A 63 -30.73 -15.27 -1.27
N ASP A 64 -31.05 -15.05 -2.55
CA ASP A 64 -30.27 -14.17 -3.43
C ASP A 64 -30.22 -12.72 -2.92
N ALA A 65 -31.24 -12.28 -2.17
CA ALA A 65 -31.24 -11.00 -1.48
C ALA A 65 -30.09 -10.89 -0.45
N VAL A 66 -29.94 -11.90 0.41
CA VAL A 66 -28.90 -11.89 1.45
C VAL A 66 -27.53 -11.98 0.80
N ALA A 67 -27.37 -12.85 -0.20
CA ALA A 67 -26.13 -12.98 -0.97
C ALA A 67 -25.75 -11.66 -1.66
N GLY A 68 -26.72 -10.99 -2.28
CA GLY A 68 -26.52 -9.71 -2.94
C GLY A 68 -26.14 -8.59 -1.96
N LEU A 69 -26.78 -8.51 -0.79
CA LEU A 69 -26.43 -7.54 0.25
C LEU A 69 -25.00 -7.75 0.76
N ILE A 70 -24.59 -9.00 1.00
CA ILE A 70 -23.21 -9.31 1.43
C ILE A 70 -22.21 -8.85 0.36
N ALA A 71 -22.47 -9.16 -0.91
CA ALA A 71 -21.58 -8.78 -2.01
C ALA A 71 -21.46 -7.25 -2.20
N VAL A 72 -22.56 -6.50 -2.08
CA VAL A 72 -22.54 -5.02 -2.20
C VAL A 72 -21.94 -4.34 -0.97
N LEU A 73 -22.19 -4.85 0.24
CA LEU A 73 -21.84 -4.14 1.47
C LEU A 73 -20.51 -4.59 2.08
N PHE A 74 -20.19 -5.87 2.07
CA PHE A 74 -19.01 -6.36 2.82
C PHE A 74 -17.75 -6.37 1.96
N VAL A 75 -17.81 -6.94 0.75
CA VAL A 75 -16.61 -7.11 -0.08
C VAL A 75 -15.93 -5.79 -0.41
N PRO A 76 -16.64 -4.71 -0.83
CA PRO A 76 -15.99 -3.44 -1.13
C PRO A 76 -15.35 -2.80 0.10
N GLN A 77 -15.94 -2.98 1.29
CA GLN A 77 -15.41 -2.41 2.53
C GLN A 77 -14.16 -3.15 2.99
N VAL A 78 -14.15 -4.48 2.88
CA VAL A 78 -12.96 -5.30 3.14
C VAL A 78 -11.83 -4.92 2.17
N SER A 79 -12.12 -4.77 0.88
CA SER A 79 -11.13 -4.33 -0.12
C SER A 79 -10.56 -2.94 0.18
N LYS A 80 -11.39 -1.98 0.59
CA LYS A 80 -10.93 -0.63 0.96
C LYS A 80 -10.10 -0.63 2.23
N ALA A 81 -10.51 -1.37 3.26
CA ALA A 81 -9.76 -1.51 4.49
C ALA A 81 -8.39 -2.14 4.23
N ALA A 82 -8.35 -3.22 3.46
CA ALA A 82 -7.11 -3.87 3.03
C ALA A 82 -6.20 -2.91 2.26
N LEU A 83 -6.76 -2.12 1.33
CA LEU A 83 -6.01 -1.14 0.56
C LEU A 83 -5.40 -0.06 1.46
N LEU A 84 -6.13 0.44 2.45
CA LEU A 84 -5.63 1.44 3.38
C LEU A 84 -4.50 0.90 4.27
N ILE A 85 -4.66 -0.33 4.80
CA ILE A 85 -3.61 -0.97 5.61
C ILE A 85 -2.36 -1.21 4.76
N TRP A 86 -2.55 -1.77 3.56
CA TRP A 86 -1.45 -2.03 2.64
C TRP A 86 -0.70 -0.75 2.27
N LEU A 87 -1.42 0.35 2.04
CA LEU A 87 -0.80 1.65 1.74
C LEU A 87 -0.08 2.25 2.95
N GLY A 88 -0.61 2.07 4.17
CA GLY A 88 0.08 2.47 5.39
C GLY A 88 1.42 1.77 5.55
N GLU A 89 1.45 0.45 5.31
CA GLU A 89 2.68 -0.32 5.27
C GLU A 89 3.59 0.11 4.11
N TYR A 90 3.01 0.51 2.96
CA TYR A 90 3.73 1.08 1.83
C TYR A 90 4.54 2.32 2.23
N GLU A 91 3.87 3.31 2.81
CA GLU A 91 4.50 4.56 3.26
C GLU A 91 5.56 4.30 4.34
N ARG A 92 5.31 3.36 5.27
CA ARG A 92 6.26 3.00 6.33
C ARG A 92 7.62 2.56 5.77
N SER A 93 7.65 1.64 4.81
CA SER A 93 8.93 1.22 4.23
C SER A 93 9.55 2.28 3.32
N GLN A 94 8.75 3.12 2.65
CA GLN A 94 9.31 4.21 1.84
C GLN A 94 10.04 5.23 2.71
N ARG A 95 9.49 5.55 3.89
CA ARG A 95 10.15 6.42 4.87
C ARG A 95 11.42 5.77 5.42
N ALA A 96 11.37 4.50 5.81
CA ALA A 96 12.54 3.77 6.30
C ALA A 96 13.65 3.72 5.23
N GLY A 97 13.30 3.45 3.96
CA GLY A 97 14.26 3.42 2.85
C GLY A 97 14.90 4.79 2.59
N LYS A 98 14.14 5.89 2.62
CA LYS A 98 14.72 7.24 2.49
C LYS A 98 15.76 7.52 3.59
N TRP A 99 15.40 7.24 4.84
CA TRP A 99 16.29 7.48 5.98
C TRP A 99 17.52 6.57 5.94
N LEU A 100 17.35 5.31 5.53
CA LEU A 100 18.44 4.36 5.32
C LEU A 100 19.44 4.88 4.27
N ALA A 101 18.95 5.42 3.15
CA ALA A 101 19.82 5.99 2.11
C ALA A 101 20.58 7.24 2.59
N GLU A 102 19.98 8.08 3.42
CA GLU A 102 20.69 9.20 4.05
C GLU A 102 21.78 8.72 5.00
N LEU A 103 21.49 7.66 5.78
CA LEU A 103 22.44 7.06 6.71
C LEU A 103 23.63 6.41 5.97
N GLU A 104 23.39 5.70 4.86
CA GLU A 104 24.44 5.17 3.98
C GLU A 104 25.41 6.28 3.54
N GLN A 105 24.89 7.43 3.12
CA GLN A 105 25.72 8.57 2.72
C GLN A 105 26.50 9.18 3.89
N ARG A 106 25.98 9.13 5.12
CA ARG A 106 26.70 9.62 6.32
C ARG A 106 27.82 8.66 6.69
N VAL A 107 27.57 7.35 6.64
CA VAL A 107 28.56 6.31 6.91
C VAL A 107 29.69 6.36 5.88
N ASN A 108 29.38 6.41 4.58
CA ASN A 108 30.40 6.49 3.53
C ASN A 108 31.25 7.75 3.65
N ARG A 109 30.65 8.89 4.01
CA ARG A 109 31.38 10.13 4.28
C ARG A 109 32.30 10.02 5.49
N ALA A 110 31.87 9.36 6.56
CA ALA A 110 32.69 9.13 7.75
C ALA A 110 33.86 8.16 7.48
N LEU A 111 33.66 7.18 6.60
CA LEU A 111 34.68 6.20 6.21
C LEU A 111 35.59 6.69 5.07
N GLY A 112 35.19 7.72 4.33
CA GLY A 112 35.90 8.18 3.13
C GLY A 112 35.87 7.18 1.96
N ALA A 113 34.93 6.25 1.97
CA ALA A 113 34.79 5.19 0.97
C ALA A 113 33.31 4.84 0.76
N ASP A 114 32.95 4.40 -0.45
CA ASP A 114 31.60 3.93 -0.78
C ASP A 114 31.38 2.48 -0.32
N ALA A 115 31.34 2.28 1.01
CA ALA A 115 31.21 0.97 1.63
C ALA A 115 29.77 0.43 1.62
N LEU A 116 28.77 1.32 1.72
CA LEU A 116 27.35 0.98 1.71
C LEU A 116 26.64 1.69 0.56
N ALA A 117 25.91 0.96 -0.26
CA ALA A 117 25.24 1.54 -1.43
C ALA A 117 23.88 0.90 -1.77
N TRP A 118 23.31 0.08 -0.87
CA TRP A 118 22.14 -0.73 -1.21
C TRP A 118 20.94 0.15 -1.57
N GLU A 119 20.52 1.01 -0.64
CA GLU A 119 19.29 1.77 -0.80
C GLU A 119 19.53 3.00 -1.68
N THR A 120 20.72 3.59 -1.59
CA THR A 120 21.16 4.69 -2.44
C THR A 120 21.19 4.31 -3.92
N THR A 121 21.68 3.12 -4.30
CA THR A 121 21.66 2.66 -5.70
C THR A 121 20.23 2.36 -6.18
N LEU A 122 19.38 1.77 -5.34
CA LEU A 122 17.97 1.53 -5.66
C LEU A 122 17.20 2.85 -5.89
N LEU A 123 17.41 3.86 -5.04
CA LEU A 123 16.80 5.18 -5.21
C LEU A 123 17.39 5.98 -6.38
N ALA A 124 18.66 5.79 -6.70
CA ALA A 124 19.28 6.41 -7.88
C ALA A 124 18.72 5.79 -9.17
N ALA A 125 18.62 4.47 -9.25
CA ALA A 125 18.00 3.75 -10.36
C ALA A 125 16.52 4.15 -10.55
N ARG A 126 15.80 4.44 -9.45
CA ARG A 126 14.44 5.02 -9.51
C ARG A 126 14.41 6.43 -10.12
N ARG A 127 15.34 7.30 -9.73
CA ARG A 127 15.39 8.69 -10.24
C ARG A 127 15.74 8.76 -11.72
N THR A 128 16.67 7.93 -12.18
CA THR A 128 17.04 7.87 -13.62
C THR A 128 15.86 7.39 -14.46
N THR A 129 15.13 6.39 -13.96
CA THR A 129 13.96 5.87 -14.64
C THR A 129 12.78 6.85 -14.67
N ASP A 130 12.55 7.62 -13.60
CA ASP A 130 11.53 8.69 -13.59
C ASP A 130 11.87 9.82 -14.59
N MET A 131 13.16 10.16 -14.76
CA MET A 131 13.62 11.15 -15.75
C MET A 131 13.52 10.65 -17.20
N GLU A 132 13.83 9.38 -17.47
CA GLU A 132 13.64 8.77 -18.80
C GLU A 132 12.16 8.62 -19.17
N ALA A 133 11.29 8.27 -18.21
CA ALA A 133 9.85 8.18 -18.40
C ALA A 133 9.19 9.52 -18.75
N ALA A 134 9.76 10.64 -18.31
CA ALA A 134 9.30 11.98 -18.65
C ALA A 134 9.56 12.35 -20.13
N GLY A 135 10.43 11.62 -20.83
CA GLY A 135 10.76 11.81 -22.25
C GLY A 135 10.31 10.68 -23.20
N SER A 136 9.80 9.55 -22.68
CA SER A 136 9.43 8.38 -23.46
C SER A 136 8.26 7.64 -22.83
N SER A 137 7.24 7.27 -23.62
CA SER A 137 6.01 6.56 -23.22
C SER A 137 6.22 5.13 -22.68
N ARG A 138 7.42 4.78 -22.23
CA ARG A 138 7.76 3.52 -21.55
C ARG A 138 8.24 3.80 -20.15
N THR A 139 7.40 3.44 -19.18
CA THR A 139 7.67 3.47 -17.75
C THR A 139 8.72 2.44 -17.37
N PRO A 140 9.83 2.84 -16.72
CA PRO A 140 10.73 1.88 -16.13
C PRO A 140 10.49 1.95 -14.61
N VAL A 141 9.63 1.08 -14.08
CA VAL A 141 9.32 1.09 -12.63
C VAL A 141 9.29 -0.31 -12.08
N HIS A 142 10.39 -0.75 -11.47
CA HIS A 142 10.45 -2.06 -10.81
C HIS A 142 9.52 -2.18 -9.59
N MET A 143 8.99 -1.06 -9.04
CA MET A 143 8.04 -1.03 -7.90
C MET A 143 6.67 -0.41 -8.22
N GLY A 144 6.51 0.24 -9.37
CA GLY A 144 5.24 0.88 -9.78
C GLY A 144 4.23 -0.13 -10.29
N TYR A 145 4.71 -1.13 -11.04
CA TYR A 145 3.86 -2.22 -11.51
C TYR A 145 3.20 -2.98 -10.34
N PRO A 146 3.93 -3.47 -9.31
CA PRO A 146 3.32 -4.11 -8.15
C PRO A 146 2.32 -3.21 -7.42
N TYR A 147 2.64 -1.91 -7.26
CA TYR A 147 1.73 -0.94 -6.64
C TYR A 147 0.42 -0.81 -7.40
N VAL A 148 0.49 -0.50 -8.71
CA VAL A 148 -0.69 -0.33 -9.56
C VAL A 148 -1.49 -1.62 -9.63
N SER A 149 -0.83 -2.78 -9.70
CA SER A 149 -1.50 -4.08 -9.70
C SER A 149 -2.29 -4.34 -8.42
N VAL A 150 -1.73 -4.07 -7.23
CA VAL A 150 -2.45 -4.27 -5.96
C VAL A 150 -3.63 -3.32 -5.84
N VAL A 151 -3.45 -2.04 -6.17
CA VAL A 151 -4.54 -1.05 -6.16
C VAL A 151 -5.64 -1.47 -7.12
N ALA A 152 -5.29 -1.79 -8.38
CA ALA A 152 -6.24 -2.22 -9.40
C ALA A 152 -6.99 -3.50 -8.99
N LEU A 153 -6.30 -4.44 -8.35
CA LEU A 153 -6.90 -5.69 -7.90
C LEU A 153 -7.90 -5.47 -6.76
N LEU A 154 -7.55 -4.69 -5.74
CA LEU A 154 -8.43 -4.44 -4.59
C LEU A 154 -9.65 -3.58 -4.98
N VAL A 155 -9.41 -2.52 -5.75
CA VAL A 155 -10.47 -1.67 -6.29
C VAL A 155 -11.36 -2.48 -7.24
N GLY A 156 -10.74 -3.26 -8.13
CA GLY A 156 -11.44 -4.15 -9.05
C GLY A 156 -12.31 -5.16 -8.31
N ALA A 157 -11.80 -5.83 -7.29
CA ALA A 157 -12.56 -6.75 -6.46
C ALA A 157 -13.78 -6.08 -5.81
N GLY A 158 -13.63 -4.84 -5.32
CA GLY A 158 -14.75 -4.06 -4.78
C GLY A 158 -15.83 -3.74 -5.83
N TYR A 159 -15.44 -3.29 -7.02
CA TYR A 159 -16.39 -3.01 -8.10
C TYR A 159 -17.07 -4.27 -8.63
N THR A 160 -16.32 -5.35 -8.84
CA THR A 160 -16.87 -6.64 -9.29
C THR A 160 -17.90 -7.17 -8.29
N ALA A 161 -17.60 -7.11 -6.99
CA ALA A 161 -18.54 -7.55 -5.97
C ALA A 161 -19.79 -6.65 -5.89
N THR A 162 -19.62 -5.33 -6.03
CA THR A 162 -20.75 -4.39 -6.11
C THR A 162 -21.65 -4.69 -7.31
N ALA A 163 -21.06 -4.94 -8.48
CA ALA A 163 -21.80 -5.30 -9.69
C ALA A 163 -22.56 -6.63 -9.53
N LEU A 164 -21.87 -7.67 -9.01
CA LEU A 164 -22.47 -8.98 -8.77
C LEU A 164 -23.61 -8.91 -7.77
N GLY A 165 -23.41 -8.20 -6.66
CA GLY A 165 -24.43 -8.05 -5.63
C GLY A 165 -25.64 -7.24 -6.10
N THR A 166 -25.41 -6.20 -6.90
CA THR A 166 -26.48 -5.43 -7.55
C THR A 166 -27.28 -6.31 -8.51
N TYR A 167 -26.61 -7.17 -9.29
CA TYR A 167 -27.27 -8.13 -10.18
C TYR A 167 -28.17 -9.10 -9.41
N LEU A 168 -27.68 -9.67 -8.30
CA LEU A 168 -28.47 -10.59 -7.47
C LEU A 168 -29.70 -9.90 -6.86
N LEU A 169 -29.53 -8.69 -6.34
CA LEU A 169 -30.63 -7.90 -5.78
C LEU A 169 -31.64 -7.49 -6.85
N PHE A 170 -31.18 -7.12 -8.04
CA PHE A 170 -32.04 -6.82 -9.18
C PHE A 170 -32.87 -8.04 -9.60
N ALA A 171 -32.23 -9.22 -9.71
CA ALA A 171 -32.92 -10.45 -10.08
C ALA A 171 -33.98 -10.86 -9.05
N GLU A 172 -33.67 -10.70 -7.76
CA GLU A 172 -34.63 -10.98 -6.68
C GLU A 172 -35.79 -9.97 -6.66
N ALA A 173 -35.50 -8.67 -6.76
CA ALA A 173 -36.51 -7.62 -6.79
C ALA A 173 -37.43 -7.78 -8.01
N ARG A 174 -36.87 -8.13 -9.17
CA ARG A 174 -37.65 -8.37 -10.39
C ARG A 174 -38.60 -9.55 -10.24
N ARG A 175 -38.16 -10.64 -9.59
CA ARG A 175 -39.00 -11.82 -9.33
C ARG A 175 -40.15 -11.53 -8.37
N ARG A 176 -39.93 -10.68 -7.36
CA ARG A 176 -40.94 -10.42 -6.30
C ARG A 176 -41.88 -9.24 -6.59
N TRP A 177 -41.36 -8.17 -7.18
CA TRP A 177 -42.03 -6.86 -7.21
C TRP A 177 -42.06 -6.22 -8.60
N GLY A 178 -41.55 -6.90 -9.63
CA GLY A 178 -41.54 -6.40 -11.01
C GLY A 178 -40.33 -5.57 -11.38
N THR A 179 -40.27 -5.14 -12.65
CA THR A 179 -39.10 -4.49 -13.25
C THR A 179 -38.81 -3.10 -12.71
N ASP A 180 -39.84 -2.34 -12.37
CA ASP A 180 -39.69 -0.94 -11.95
C ASP A 180 -39.01 -0.84 -10.59
N VAL A 181 -39.44 -1.69 -9.64
CA VAL A 181 -38.81 -1.79 -8.31
C VAL A 181 -37.39 -2.32 -8.41
N ALA A 182 -37.13 -3.26 -9.32
CA ALA A 182 -35.79 -3.77 -9.55
C ALA A 182 -34.84 -2.68 -10.10
N ALA A 183 -35.31 -1.89 -11.08
CA ALA A 183 -34.56 -0.78 -11.64
C ALA A 183 -34.28 0.30 -10.58
N ALA A 184 -35.29 0.67 -9.77
CA ALA A 184 -35.12 1.61 -8.67
C ALA A 184 -34.10 1.11 -7.62
N THR A 185 -34.12 -0.20 -7.31
CA THR A 185 -33.15 -0.82 -6.39
C THR A 185 -31.72 -0.73 -6.92
N ALA A 186 -31.50 -1.08 -8.19
CA ALA A 186 -30.18 -1.01 -8.81
C ALA A 186 -29.67 0.45 -8.89
N ALA A 187 -30.54 1.40 -9.24
CA ALA A 187 -30.21 2.82 -9.25
C ALA A 187 -29.84 3.34 -7.84
N GLY A 188 -30.61 2.95 -6.82
CA GLY A 188 -30.32 3.29 -5.42
C GLY A 188 -28.96 2.77 -4.96
N ILE A 189 -28.62 1.52 -5.30
CA ILE A 189 -27.31 0.94 -4.99
C ILE A 189 -26.20 1.69 -5.72
N ALA A 190 -26.37 2.01 -7.02
CA ALA A 190 -25.36 2.74 -7.78
C ALA A 190 -25.10 4.14 -7.20
N VAL A 191 -26.15 4.85 -6.78
CA VAL A 191 -26.03 6.16 -6.12
C VAL A 191 -25.30 6.00 -4.77
N ALA A 192 -25.73 5.06 -3.93
CA ALA A 192 -25.10 4.81 -2.63
C ALA A 192 -23.62 4.43 -2.78
N ALA A 193 -23.30 3.52 -3.71
CA ALA A 193 -21.93 3.13 -4.01
C ALA A 193 -21.10 4.34 -4.47
N SER A 194 -21.65 5.19 -5.35
CA SER A 194 -20.98 6.39 -5.82
C SER A 194 -20.70 7.39 -4.69
N ILE A 195 -21.65 7.60 -3.78
CA ILE A 195 -21.46 8.45 -2.60
C ILE A 195 -20.33 7.91 -1.72
N VAL A 196 -20.33 6.61 -1.45
CA VAL A 196 -19.31 5.94 -0.63
C VAL A 196 -17.93 5.99 -1.32
N GLU A 197 -17.85 5.82 -2.64
CA GLU A 197 -16.60 5.96 -3.39
C GLU A 197 -16.08 7.39 -3.36
N LEU A 198 -16.94 8.38 -3.59
CA LEU A 198 -16.54 9.79 -3.53
C LEU A 198 -16.04 10.17 -2.12
N ALA A 199 -16.72 9.69 -1.07
CA ALA A 199 -16.29 9.89 0.30
C ALA A 199 -14.92 9.23 0.57
N PHE A 200 -14.72 8.00 0.09
CA PHE A 200 -13.45 7.28 0.21
C PHE A 200 -12.32 8.00 -0.53
N ILE A 201 -12.54 8.39 -1.79
CA ILE A 201 -11.56 9.13 -2.60
C ILE A 201 -11.21 10.46 -1.93
N ARG A 202 -12.21 11.20 -1.43
CA ARG A 202 -11.97 12.47 -0.72
C ARG A 202 -11.15 12.26 0.55
N PHE A 203 -11.51 11.25 1.35
CA PHE A 203 -10.74 10.89 2.54
C PHE A 203 -9.30 10.53 2.18
N PHE A 204 -9.12 9.69 1.16
CA PHE A 204 -7.82 9.25 0.66
C PHE A 204 -6.96 10.43 0.19
N LEU A 205 -7.50 11.29 -0.67
CA LEU A 205 -6.79 12.46 -1.19
C LEU A 205 -6.40 13.44 -0.08
N ASN A 206 -7.28 13.66 0.90
CA ASN A 206 -6.98 14.54 2.03
C ASN A 206 -5.82 13.98 2.88
N ARG A 207 -5.83 12.67 3.15
CA ARG A 207 -4.75 12.01 3.89
C ARG A 207 -3.44 12.00 3.10
N TRP A 208 -3.52 11.70 1.80
CA TRP A 208 -2.38 11.75 0.91
C TRP A 208 -1.71 13.13 0.86
N LYS A 209 -2.51 14.20 0.74
CA LYS A 209 -2.01 15.57 0.78
C LYS A 209 -1.31 15.89 2.10
N ALA A 210 -1.91 15.50 3.24
CA ALA A 210 -1.32 15.72 4.56
C ALA A 210 0.04 15.00 4.72
N CYS A 211 0.20 13.80 4.17
CA CYS A 211 1.48 13.08 4.17
C CYS A 211 2.53 13.77 3.29
N ARG A 212 2.12 14.45 2.21
CA ARG A 212 3.05 15.12 1.28
C ARG A 212 3.44 16.52 1.72
N SER A 213 2.60 17.23 2.49
CA SER A 213 2.89 18.56 3.03
C SER A 213 3.72 18.56 4.32
N GLY A 214 3.90 17.38 4.94
CA GLY A 214 4.73 17.19 6.13
C GLY A 214 6.19 16.82 5.87
N ASN A 215 6.59 16.76 4.59
CA ASN A 215 8.00 16.69 4.13
C ASN A 215 8.35 18.02 3.44
#